data_AF-A0AB73PGF7-F1
#
_entry.id   AF-A0AB73PGF7-F1
#
_cell.length_a   1.000
_cell.length_b   1.000
_cell.length_c   1.000
_cell.angle_alpha   90.00
_cell.angle_beta   90.00
_cell.angle_gamma   90.00
#
_symmetry.space_group_name_H-M   'P 1'
#
loop_
_entity.id
_entity.type
_entity.pdbx_description
1 polymer ?
#
loop_
_entity_poly.entity_id
_entity_poly.type
_entity_poly.pdbx_seq_one_letter_code
_entity_poly.pdbx_strand_id
1 'polypeptide(L)'
;MTMIKVNTLCKIDEENPTPVKRQEIALNVTAVDPKADFQNFVLGIDDYQDCCDDFGSFSDDIPEQLFVKAIYSDEELTKEQAERLSLSDEEADAAMTFKLVDSDDKEYYFGVYNDHNGYYSHVVYENGKEIDYL
;
A
#
# COMPACT_ATOMS: atom_id res chain seq x y z
N MET A 1 -7.48 -12.20 1.07
CA MET A 1 -7.70 -11.23 2.14
C MET A 1 -7.00 -11.66 3.42
N THR A 2 -5.86 -11.03 3.70
CA THR A 2 -5.08 -11.20 4.93
C THR A 2 -5.21 -9.93 5.77
N MET A 3 -5.27 -10.05 7.10
CA MET A 3 -5.34 -8.91 8.01
C MET A 3 -4.03 -8.78 8.81
N ILE A 4 -3.42 -7.60 8.72
CA ILE A 4 -2.28 -7.19 9.54
C ILE A 4 -2.81 -6.39 10.73
N LYS A 5 -2.56 -6.88 11.94
CA LYS A 5 -2.98 -6.20 13.17
C LYS A 5 -1.93 -5.13 13.53
N VAL A 6 -2.35 -3.86 13.56
CA VAL A 6 -1.44 -2.71 13.82
C VAL A 6 -1.64 -2.17 15.24
N ASN A 7 -2.83 -1.69 15.57
CA ASN A 7 -3.24 -1.11 16.87
C ASN A 7 -2.21 -0.18 17.52
N THR A 8 -1.65 0.74 16.74
CA THR A 8 -0.70 1.74 17.24
C THR A 8 -0.79 3.03 16.44
N LEU A 9 -0.26 4.11 17.01
CA LEU A 9 -0.10 5.38 16.31
C LEU A 9 1.00 5.22 15.25
N CYS A 10 0.68 5.55 14.01
CA CYS A 10 1.58 5.44 12.87
C CYS A 10 1.82 6.80 12.22
N LYS A 11 3.02 6.97 11.66
CA LYS A 11 3.31 7.94 10.62
C LYS A 11 2.99 7.28 9.27
N ILE A 12 2.32 8.03 8.40
CA ILE A 12 1.94 7.63 7.05
C ILE A 12 2.65 8.58 6.09
N ASP A 13 3.38 8.04 5.12
CA ASP A 13 4.00 8.82 4.06
C ASP A 13 4.18 7.98 2.78
N GLU A 14 4.53 8.64 1.68
CA GLU A 14 4.83 8.02 0.38
C GLU A 14 6.35 8.05 0.11
N GLU A 15 7.17 8.30 1.13
CA GLU A 15 8.62 8.29 0.99
C GLU A 15 9.14 6.85 0.96
N ASN A 16 10.08 6.55 0.06
CA ASN A 16 10.74 5.25 0.03
C ASN A 16 11.70 5.09 1.23
N PRO A 17 11.40 4.20 2.20
CA PRO A 17 12.25 4.05 3.38
C PRO A 17 13.48 3.17 3.09
N THR A 18 13.57 2.54 1.91
CA THR A 18 14.65 1.64 1.54
C THR A 18 15.70 2.34 0.67
N PRO A 19 17.00 2.14 0.91
CA PRO A 19 18.05 2.74 0.10
C PRO A 19 18.31 1.99 -1.22
N VAL A 20 17.58 0.89 -1.48
CA VAL A 20 17.92 -0.10 -2.52
C VAL A 20 16.67 -0.48 -3.32
N LYS A 21 16.27 0.36 -4.27
CA LYS A 21 15.63 0.04 -5.56
C LYS A 21 14.91 1.28 -6.10
N ARG A 22 14.70 1.31 -7.42
CA ARG A 22 13.80 2.27 -8.05
C ARG A 22 12.38 1.71 -7.87
N GLN A 23 11.58 2.37 -7.04
CA GLN A 23 10.25 1.91 -6.68
C GLN A 23 9.35 3.13 -6.53
N GLU A 24 8.14 3.01 -7.03
CA GLU A 24 7.05 3.91 -6.69
C GLU A 24 6.37 3.38 -5.42
N ILE A 25 6.20 4.24 -4.42
CA ILE A 25 5.67 3.86 -3.10
C ILE A 25 4.24 4.33 -3.01
N ALA A 26 3.31 3.38 -2.85
CA ALA A 26 1.92 3.69 -2.61
C ALA A 26 1.69 4.14 -1.16
N LEU A 27 2.32 3.46 -0.21
CA LEU A 27 2.20 3.82 1.20
C LEU A 27 3.30 3.20 2.05
N ASN A 28 3.87 4.02 2.92
CA ASN A 28 4.72 3.62 4.03
C ASN A 28 4.00 3.94 5.36
N VAL A 29 3.75 2.92 6.16
CA VAL A 29 3.10 2.99 7.46
C VAL A 29 4.10 2.58 8.52
N THR A 30 4.57 3.51 9.34
CA THR A 30 5.58 3.26 10.36
C THR A 30 5.06 3.58 11.75
N ALA A 31 5.21 2.68 12.71
CA ALA A 31 4.84 2.93 14.09
C ALA A 31 5.65 4.08 14.69
N VAL A 32 4.97 4.98 15.39
CA VAL A 32 5.63 6.09 16.11
C VAL A 32 6.38 5.58 17.34
N ASP A 33 5.83 4.58 18.03
CA ASP A 33 6.51 3.90 19.14
C ASP A 33 7.39 2.75 18.61
N PRO A 34 8.72 2.85 18.67
CA PRO A 34 9.62 1.78 18.24
C PRO A 34 9.52 0.50 19.08
N LYS A 35 8.74 0.50 20.17
CA LYS A 35 8.46 -0.69 20.99
C LYS A 35 7.10 -1.32 20.69
N ALA A 36 6.33 -0.79 19.75
CA ALA A 36 5.08 -1.39 19.33
C ALA A 36 5.31 -2.78 18.70
N ASP A 37 4.34 -3.67 18.82
CA ASP A 37 4.42 -5.02 18.21
C ASP A 37 4.50 -4.95 16.67
N PHE A 38 3.85 -3.94 16.10
CA PHE A 38 3.97 -3.53 14.70
C PHE A 38 5.01 -2.42 14.57
N GLN A 39 5.97 -2.56 13.65
CA GLN A 39 6.99 -1.55 13.40
C GLN A 39 6.76 -0.80 12.08
N ASN A 40 6.53 -1.52 10.99
CA ASN A 40 6.33 -0.92 9.69
C ASN A 40 5.56 -1.83 8.73
N PHE A 41 4.96 -1.21 7.72
CA PHE A 41 4.42 -1.80 6.51
C PHE A 41 4.77 -0.86 5.35
N VAL A 42 5.24 -1.40 4.24
CA VAL A 42 5.54 -0.63 3.03
C VAL A 42 4.88 -1.34 1.87
N LEU A 43 4.18 -0.59 1.03
CA LEU A 43 3.70 -1.04 -0.26
C LEU A 43 4.35 -0.19 -1.34
N GLY A 44 5.03 -0.85 -2.26
CA GLY A 44 5.58 -0.24 -3.45
C GLY A 44 5.58 -1.19 -4.62
N ILE A 45 5.79 -0.62 -5.80
CA ILE A 45 5.93 -1.33 -7.07
C ILE A 45 7.27 -0.96 -7.70
N ASP A 46 7.92 -1.94 -8.35
CA ASP A 46 9.13 -1.67 -9.14
C ASP A 46 8.78 -0.71 -10.29
N ASP A 47 9.55 0.37 -10.44
CA ASP A 47 9.30 1.38 -11.48
C ASP A 47 10.05 1.09 -12.79
N TYR A 48 10.70 -0.08 -12.88
CA TYR A 48 11.38 -0.51 -14.08
C TYR A 48 10.38 -0.84 -15.19
N GLN A 49 10.16 0.09 -16.11
CA GLN A 49 9.34 -0.14 -17.30
C GLN A 49 10.10 -0.96 -18.33
N ASP A 50 9.52 -2.07 -18.81
CA ASP A 50 9.81 -2.60 -20.13
C ASP A 50 8.66 -2.20 -21.08
N CYS A 51 8.94 -2.02 -22.36
CA CYS A 51 8.13 -1.17 -23.23
C CYS A 51 6.61 -1.53 -23.28
N CYS A 52 5.76 -0.51 -23.14
CA CYS A 52 4.29 -0.52 -23.22
C CYS A 52 3.50 -0.90 -21.95
N ASP A 53 4.14 -1.02 -20.79
CA ASP A 53 3.44 -1.25 -19.52
C ASP A 53 2.86 0.07 -18.95
N ASP A 54 1.64 0.01 -18.41
CA ASP A 54 1.04 1.08 -17.60
C ASP A 54 1.00 0.63 -16.13
N PHE A 55 1.58 1.44 -15.25
CA PHE A 55 1.68 1.13 -13.83
C PHE A 55 1.72 2.39 -12.99
N GLY A 56 1.37 2.22 -11.73
CA GLY A 56 1.48 3.28 -10.77
C GLY A 56 1.01 2.86 -9.39
N SER A 57 0.95 3.86 -8.53
CA SER A 57 0.39 3.77 -7.20
C SER A 57 -0.80 4.69 -7.03
N PHE A 58 -1.65 4.36 -6.05
CA PHE A 58 -2.76 5.22 -5.65
C PHE A 58 -2.97 5.13 -4.14
N SER A 59 -3.50 6.20 -3.58
CA SER A 59 -3.83 6.32 -2.17
C SER A 59 -5.02 7.27 -2.01
N ASP A 60 -5.86 7.01 -1.02
CA ASP A 60 -6.72 8.03 -0.45
C ASP A 60 -5.89 9.16 0.17
N ASP A 61 -6.51 10.31 0.44
CA ASP A 61 -5.90 11.35 1.28
C ASP A 61 -5.85 10.86 2.75
N ILE A 62 -4.78 10.12 3.07
CA ILE A 62 -4.54 9.57 4.41
C ILE A 62 -3.77 10.60 5.25
N PRO A 63 -4.23 10.92 6.47
CA PRO A 63 -3.49 11.81 7.36
C PRO A 63 -2.06 11.30 7.62
N GLU A 64 -1.08 12.22 7.59
CA GLU A 64 0.35 11.92 7.86
C GLU A 64 0.59 11.21 9.20
N GLN A 65 -0.33 11.36 10.15
CA GLN A 65 -0.29 10.65 11.42
C GLN A 65 -1.68 10.16 11.79
N LEU A 66 -1.80 8.86 12.03
CA LEU A 66 -3.08 8.18 12.23
C LEU A 66 -2.92 7.01 13.20
N PHE A 67 -3.91 6.82 14.09
CA PHE A 67 -3.97 5.59 14.88
C PHE A 67 -4.57 4.49 14.02
N VAL A 68 -3.74 3.52 13.63
CA VAL A 68 -4.13 2.45 12.71
C VAL A 68 -4.53 1.22 13.53
N LYS A 69 -5.75 0.73 13.34
CA LYS A 69 -6.22 -0.53 13.94
C LYS A 69 -5.67 -1.73 13.17
N ALA A 70 -5.85 -1.73 11.85
CA ALA A 70 -5.50 -2.84 10.99
C ALA A 70 -5.31 -2.40 9.53
N ILE A 71 -4.59 -3.24 8.78
CA ILE A 71 -4.47 -3.16 7.32
C ILE A 71 -4.97 -4.49 6.74
N TYR A 72 -5.76 -4.44 5.68
CA TYR A 72 -6.31 -5.60 4.98
C TYR A 72 -5.76 -5.65 3.56
N SER A 73 -5.35 -6.83 3.10
CA SER A 73 -4.89 -7.08 1.72
C SER A 73 -6.00 -7.65 0.84
N ASP A 74 -5.82 -7.60 -0.47
CA ASP A 74 -6.73 -8.20 -1.48
C ASP A 74 -8.15 -7.64 -1.38
N GLU A 75 -8.26 -6.32 -1.20
CA GLU A 75 -9.55 -5.64 -1.17
C GLU A 75 -10.03 -5.38 -2.60
N GLU A 76 -11.33 -5.57 -2.85
CA GLU A 76 -11.93 -5.22 -4.15
C GLU A 76 -12.49 -3.80 -4.06
N LEU A 77 -12.11 -2.94 -5.02
CA LEU A 77 -12.69 -1.62 -5.12
C LEU A 77 -14.07 -1.71 -5.77
N THR A 78 -15.06 -1.05 -5.16
CA THR A 78 -16.30 -0.72 -5.86
C THR A 78 -16.01 0.33 -6.93
N LYS A 79 -16.89 0.41 -7.94
CA LYS A 79 -16.78 1.43 -8.99
C LYS A 79 -16.69 2.86 -8.43
N GLU A 80 -17.47 3.18 -7.41
CA GLU A 80 -17.44 4.50 -6.76
C GLU A 80 -16.09 4.78 -6.09
N GLN A 81 -15.47 3.76 -5.47
CA GLN A 81 -14.16 3.91 -4.85
C GLN A 81 -13.05 4.08 -5.92
N ALA A 82 -13.10 3.32 -7.01
CA ALA A 82 -12.17 3.47 -8.13
C ALA A 82 -12.26 4.86 -8.76
N GLU A 83 -13.48 5.35 -9.03
CA GLU A 83 -13.71 6.71 -9.55
C GLU A 83 -13.17 7.80 -8.61
N ARG A 84 -13.36 7.65 -7.29
CA ARG A 84 -12.84 8.56 -6.27
C ARG A 84 -11.30 8.58 -6.25
N LEU A 85 -10.67 7.43 -6.48
CA LEU A 85 -9.22 7.26 -6.58
C LEU A 85 -8.67 7.64 -7.97
N SER A 86 -9.53 8.11 -8.87
CA SER A 86 -9.18 8.48 -10.26
C SER A 86 -8.59 7.32 -11.07
N LEU A 87 -8.98 6.08 -10.77
CA LEU A 87 -8.59 4.90 -11.52
C LEU A 87 -9.57 4.67 -12.69
N SER A 88 -9.05 4.28 -13.84
CA SER A 88 -9.81 3.68 -14.94
C SER A 88 -10.28 2.26 -14.56
N ASP A 89 -11.23 1.72 -15.34
CA ASP A 89 -11.71 0.35 -15.14
C ASP A 89 -10.56 -0.67 -15.31
N GLU A 90 -9.64 -0.42 -16.25
CA GLU A 90 -8.47 -1.29 -16.52
C GLU A 90 -7.46 -1.26 -15.35
N GLU A 91 -7.14 -0.08 -14.83
CA GLU A 91 -6.25 0.08 -13.66
C GLU A 91 -6.86 -0.55 -12.40
N ALA A 92 -8.17 -0.38 -12.18
CA ALA A 92 -8.87 -0.96 -11.05
C ALA A 92 -8.89 -2.50 -11.10
N ASP A 93 -9.08 -3.08 -12.28
CA ASP A 93 -9.04 -4.54 -12.48
C ASP A 93 -7.63 -5.13 -12.30
N ALA A 94 -6.59 -4.32 -12.57
CA ALA A 94 -5.18 -4.69 -12.43
C ALA A 94 -4.57 -4.32 -11.06
N ALA A 95 -5.36 -3.74 -10.15
CA ALA A 95 -4.86 -3.22 -8.88
C ALA A 95 -4.70 -4.29 -7.79
N MET A 96 -3.55 -4.28 -7.11
CA MET A 96 -3.42 -4.85 -5.78
C MET A 96 -3.80 -3.80 -4.74
N THR A 97 -5.00 -3.94 -4.18
CA THR A 97 -5.58 -2.96 -3.26
C THR A 97 -5.50 -3.43 -1.81
N PHE A 98 -5.26 -2.46 -0.93
CA PHE A 98 -5.27 -2.58 0.51
C PHE A 98 -6.24 -1.58 1.13
N LYS A 99 -6.70 -1.92 2.34
CA LYS A 99 -7.54 -1.06 3.17
C LYS A 99 -6.91 -0.85 4.53
N LEU A 100 -6.73 0.40 4.92
CA LEU A 100 -6.32 0.83 6.26
C LEU A 100 -7.57 1.24 7.04
N VAL A 101 -7.70 0.76 8.29
CA VAL A 101 -8.79 1.13 9.20
C VAL A 101 -8.25 1.84 10.42
N ASP A 102 -8.80 3.00 10.76
CA ASP A 102 -8.37 3.82 11.90
C ASP A 102 -9.13 3.54 13.20
N SER A 103 -8.81 4.29 14.26
CA SER A 103 -9.46 4.16 15.57
C SER A 103 -10.96 4.46 15.58
N ASP A 104 -11.46 5.23 14.60
CA ASP A 104 -12.85 5.63 14.45
C ASP A 104 -13.61 4.76 13.44
N ASP A 105 -12.98 3.66 12.99
CA ASP A 105 -13.50 2.73 11.97
C ASP A 105 -13.66 3.41 10.59
N LYS A 106 -12.93 4.49 10.34
CA LYS A 106 -12.81 5.08 9.02
C LYS A 106 -11.84 4.25 8.17
N GLU A 107 -12.23 4.06 6.91
CA GLU A 107 -11.49 3.27 5.94
C GLU A 107 -10.77 4.15 4.93
N TYR A 108 -9.55 3.75 4.58
CA TYR A 108 -8.71 4.37 3.57
C TYR A 108 -8.19 3.31 2.63
N TYR A 109 -8.26 3.56 1.33
CA TYR A 109 -7.86 2.63 0.29
C TYR A 109 -6.58 3.10 -0.38
N PHE A 110 -5.68 2.17 -0.66
CA PHE A 110 -4.42 2.45 -1.34
C PHE A 110 -3.94 1.17 -2.03
N GLY A 111 -3.05 1.31 -3.00
CA GLY A 111 -2.62 0.16 -3.78
C GLY A 111 -1.62 0.51 -4.86
N VAL A 112 -1.25 -0.52 -5.60
CA VAL A 112 -0.45 -0.42 -6.81
C VAL A 112 -1.18 -1.14 -7.92
N TYR A 113 -1.05 -0.67 -9.15
CA TYR A 113 -1.60 -1.35 -10.31
C TYR A 113 -0.50 -1.57 -11.33
N ASN A 114 -0.69 -2.62 -12.14
CA ASN A 114 0.07 -2.80 -13.34
C ASN A 114 -0.77 -3.48 -14.40
N ASP A 115 -1.14 -2.71 -15.42
CA ASP A 115 -1.79 -3.22 -16.61
C ASP A 115 -0.72 -3.72 -17.59
N HIS A 116 -0.18 -4.93 -17.35
CA HIS A 116 0.47 -5.84 -18.33
C HIS A 116 1.14 -7.08 -17.67
N ASN A 117 1.54 -8.09 -18.45
CA ASN A 117 2.02 -9.43 -18.02
C ASN A 117 3.48 -9.51 -17.50
N GLY A 118 4.04 -8.44 -16.94
CA GLY A 118 5.40 -8.42 -16.39
C GLY A 118 5.53 -9.15 -15.04
N TYR A 119 6.75 -9.54 -14.69
CA TYR A 119 7.09 -9.99 -13.33
C TYR A 119 7.15 -8.77 -12.41
N TYR A 120 6.17 -8.60 -11.54
CA TYR A 120 6.20 -7.55 -10.52
C TYR A 120 6.82 -8.07 -9.23
N SER A 121 7.54 -7.21 -8.53
CA SER A 121 8.03 -7.46 -7.18
C SER A 121 7.25 -6.55 -6.24
N HIS A 122 6.43 -7.14 -5.38
CA HIS A 122 5.86 -6.43 -4.23
C HIS A 122 6.69 -6.76 -3.01
N VAL A 123 7.15 -5.73 -2.30
CA VAL A 123 7.96 -5.92 -1.09
C VAL A 123 7.10 -5.56 0.11
N VAL A 124 6.64 -6.55 0.85
CA VAL A 124 6.01 -6.34 2.15
C VAL A 124 7.10 -6.46 3.22
N TYR A 125 7.27 -5.41 4.02
CA TYR A 125 8.08 -5.48 5.23
C TYR A 125 7.17 -5.60 6.46
N GLU A 126 7.49 -6.52 7.37
CA GLU A 126 6.99 -6.51 8.76
C GLU A 126 8.21 -6.56 9.67
N ASN A 127 8.31 -5.58 10.58
CA ASN A 127 9.34 -5.56 11.61
C ASN A 127 10.78 -5.56 11.05
N GLY A 128 10.98 -4.87 9.93
CA GLY A 128 12.27 -4.80 9.24
C GLY A 128 12.69 -6.11 8.55
N LYS A 129 11.79 -7.10 8.47
CA LYS A 129 11.96 -8.30 7.67
C LYS A 129 11.05 -8.24 6.46
N GLU A 130 11.64 -8.44 5.30
CA GLU A 130 10.93 -8.69 4.06
C GLU A 130 10.18 -10.02 4.21
N ILE A 131 8.84 -9.98 4.13
CA ILE A 131 7.97 -11.15 4.33
C ILE A 131 7.48 -11.74 3.01
N ASP A 132 7.60 -11.03 1.89
CA ASP A 132 7.31 -11.63 0.59
C ASP A 132 8.04 -10.96 -0.57
N TYR A 133 8.32 -11.78 -1.59
CA TYR A 133 8.74 -11.42 -2.94
C TYR A 133 7.87 -12.26 -3.87
N LEU A 134 6.69 -11.74 -4.21
CA LEU A 134 5.95 -12.23 -5.38
C LEU A 134 6.48 -11.50 -6.59
#